data_AF-A0A1Q8SV13-F1
#
_entry.id   AF-A0A1Q8SV13-F1
#
_cell.length_a   1.000
_cell.length_b   1.000
_cell.length_c   1.000
_cell.angle_alpha   90.00
_cell.angle_beta   90.00
_cell.angle_gamma   90.00
#
_symmetry.space_group_name_H-M   'P 1'
#
loop_
_entity.id
_entity.type
_entity.pdbx_description
1 polymer ?
#
loop_
_entity_poly.entity_id
_entity_poly.type
_entity_poly.pdbx_seq_one_letter_code
_entity_poly.pdbx_strand_id
1 'polypeptide(L)'
;MGRIASQTHMPTSIDRLEQAKTKALESLNADYEAGAKPLLREYPAIERLSWTQQQNEATAYQAWLDAGSEGDAPATPALSAILKGRNGSDGAETLTELVAAVLRNAESFIQWQEYTGLRQRGEWMIQGAETDEEAQAVTWESLTDEEPTE
;
A
#
# COMPACT_ATOMS: atom_id res chain seq x y z
N MET A 1 -58.03 13.33 -9.35
CA MET A 1 -56.83 14.09 -8.97
C MET A 1 -56.37 13.61 -7.60
N GLY A 2 -55.30 12.81 -7.53
CA GLY A 2 -54.68 12.43 -6.27
C GLY A 2 -53.19 12.73 -6.39
N ARG A 3 -52.74 13.85 -5.81
CA ARG A 3 -51.30 14.11 -5.68
C ARG A 3 -50.81 13.26 -4.53
N ILE A 4 -50.03 12.23 -4.84
CA ILE A 4 -49.22 11.52 -3.85
C ILE A 4 -48.16 12.52 -3.43
N ALA A 5 -48.26 13.01 -2.19
CA ALA A 5 -47.21 13.83 -1.60
C ALA A 5 -45.99 12.94 -1.41
N SER A 6 -44.92 13.17 -2.19
CA SER A 6 -43.60 12.62 -1.91
C SER A 6 -43.18 13.14 -0.54
N GLN A 7 -43.25 12.31 0.49
CA GLN A 7 -42.62 12.61 1.77
C GLN A 7 -41.11 12.53 1.56
N THR A 8 -40.46 13.69 1.48
CA THR A 8 -39.02 13.80 1.57
C THR A 8 -38.61 13.35 2.96
N HIS A 9 -38.10 12.13 3.10
CA HIS A 9 -37.56 11.63 4.36
C HIS A 9 -36.30 12.44 4.67
N MET A 10 -36.34 13.31 5.68
CA MET A 10 -35.12 13.94 6.19
C MET A 10 -34.32 12.88 6.96
N PRO A 11 -33.02 12.73 6.68
CA PRO A 11 -32.19 11.72 7.34
C PRO A 11 -32.17 11.97 8.86
N THR A 12 -32.30 10.88 9.62
CA THR A 12 -32.19 10.90 11.08
C THR A 12 -30.76 11.25 11.51
N SER A 13 -30.54 11.54 12.80
CA SER A 13 -29.17 11.73 13.33
C SER A 13 -28.29 10.49 13.10
N ILE A 14 -28.88 9.30 13.20
CA ILE A 14 -28.20 8.03 12.92
C ILE A 14 -27.81 7.95 11.44
N ASP A 15 -28.74 8.28 10.53
CA ASP A 15 -28.45 8.28 9.09
C ASP A 15 -27.36 9.29 8.72
N ARG A 16 -27.30 10.43 9.41
CA ARG A 16 -26.24 11.43 9.22
C ARG A 16 -24.89 10.94 9.73
N LEU A 17 -24.83 10.29 10.90
CA LEU A 17 -23.60 9.71 11.43
C LEU A 17 -23.04 8.64 10.50
N GLU A 18 -23.86 7.70 10.04
CA GLU A 18 -23.43 6.63 9.12
C GLU A 18 -22.94 7.18 7.77
N GLN A 19 -23.60 8.22 7.24
CA GLN A 19 -23.12 8.92 6.06
C GLN A 19 -21.78 9.63 6.31
N ALA A 20 -21.59 10.23 7.49
CA ALA A 20 -20.33 10.88 7.86
C ALA A 20 -19.18 9.87 7.96
N LYS A 21 -19.40 8.73 8.63
CA LYS A 21 -18.43 7.63 8.72
C LYS A 21 -18.04 7.08 7.35
N THR A 22 -19.02 6.87 6.48
CA THR A 22 -18.78 6.39 5.11
C THR A 22 -17.89 7.36 4.34
N LYS A 23 -18.22 8.65 4.34
CA LYS A 23 -17.44 9.69 3.65
C LYS A 23 -16.02 9.84 4.21
N ALA A 24 -15.88 9.80 5.54
CA ALA A 24 -14.59 9.89 6.19
C ALA A 24 -13.69 8.71 5.79
N LEU A 25 -14.24 7.49 5.76
CA LEU A 25 -13.49 6.30 5.34
C LEU A 25 -13.13 6.35 3.86
N GLU A 26 -14.03 6.81 2.99
CA GLU A 26 -13.74 7.03 1.57
C GLU A 26 -12.60 8.03 1.38
N SER A 27 -12.62 9.16 2.10
CA SER A 27 -11.54 10.16 2.06
C SER A 27 -10.21 9.60 2.54
N LEU A 28 -10.22 8.92 3.69
CA LEU A 28 -9.02 8.31 4.27
C LEU A 28 -8.39 7.27 3.32
N ASN A 29 -9.23 6.46 2.66
CA ASN A 29 -8.78 5.50 1.66
C ASN A 29 -8.19 6.19 0.42
N ALA A 30 -8.81 7.27 -0.04
CA ALA A 30 -8.32 8.02 -1.19
C ALA A 30 -6.94 8.64 -0.93
N ASP A 31 -6.72 9.21 0.26
CA ASP A 31 -5.43 9.78 0.65
C ASP A 31 -4.35 8.70 0.78
N TYR A 32 -4.68 7.57 1.41
CA TYR A 32 -3.81 6.40 1.50
C TYR A 32 -3.42 5.89 0.09
N GLU A 33 -4.38 5.72 -0.82
CA GLU A 33 -4.12 5.26 -2.19
C GLU A 33 -3.29 6.29 -2.99
N ALA A 34 -3.56 7.58 -2.82
CA ALA A 34 -2.80 8.65 -3.46
C ALA A 34 -1.33 8.63 -3.03
N GLY A 35 -1.07 8.45 -1.72
CA GLY A 35 0.28 8.32 -1.20
C GLY A 35 0.99 7.02 -1.60
N ALA A 36 0.25 5.92 -1.77
CA ALA A 36 0.80 4.63 -2.20
C ALA A 36 1.15 4.59 -3.71
N LYS A 37 0.52 5.46 -4.51
CA LYS A 37 0.65 5.46 -5.98
C LYS A 37 2.10 5.47 -6.50
N PRO A 38 3.05 6.25 -5.94
CA PRO A 38 4.44 6.22 -6.37
C PRO A 38 5.14 4.86 -6.18
N LEU A 39 4.75 4.08 -5.16
CA LEU A 39 5.33 2.77 -4.87
C LEU A 39 4.97 1.74 -5.93
N LEU A 40 3.73 1.80 -6.43
CA LEU A 40 3.25 0.89 -7.44
C LEU A 40 3.85 1.16 -8.82
N ARG A 41 4.44 2.34 -9.02
CA ARG A 41 4.78 2.89 -10.35
C ARG A 41 3.62 2.70 -11.34
N GLU A 42 3.89 2.69 -12.65
CA GLU A 42 2.94 2.26 -13.67
C GLU A 42 2.95 0.72 -13.86
N TYR A 43 3.37 -0.06 -12.85
CA TYR A 43 3.47 -1.51 -12.99
C TYR A 43 2.08 -2.15 -13.14
N PRO A 44 1.87 -2.95 -14.21
CA PRO A 44 0.63 -3.71 -14.40
C PRO A 44 0.32 -4.61 -13.20
N ALA A 45 -0.98 -4.79 -12.91
CA ALA A 45 -1.44 -5.64 -11.81
C ALA A 45 -0.88 -7.07 -11.87
N ILE A 46 -0.72 -7.62 -13.08
CA ILE A 46 -0.20 -8.97 -13.27
C ILE A 46 1.26 -9.12 -12.85
N GLU A 47 2.10 -8.09 -13.04
CA GLU A 47 3.52 -8.13 -12.65
C GLU A 47 3.66 -8.24 -11.13
N ARG A 48 2.77 -7.57 -10.39
CA ARG A 48 2.76 -7.53 -8.93
C ARG A 48 2.55 -8.89 -8.29
N LEU A 49 1.88 -9.82 -8.98
CA LEU A 49 1.68 -11.19 -8.50
C LEU A 49 2.99 -11.95 -8.29
N SER A 50 4.07 -11.54 -8.97
CA SER A 50 5.38 -12.18 -8.87
C SER A 50 6.32 -11.49 -7.88
N TRP A 51 5.94 -10.35 -7.29
CA TRP A 51 6.86 -9.55 -6.46
C TRP A 51 7.35 -10.28 -5.22
N THR A 52 6.48 -11.04 -4.53
CA THR A 52 6.91 -11.86 -3.39
C THR A 52 7.96 -12.89 -3.79
N GLN A 53 7.79 -13.55 -4.94
CA GLN A 53 8.79 -14.50 -5.44
C GLN A 53 10.11 -13.79 -5.75
N GLN A 54 10.06 -12.64 -6.42
CA GLN A 54 11.25 -11.83 -6.71
C GLN A 54 11.98 -11.42 -5.43
N GLN A 55 11.24 -10.95 -4.41
CA GLN A 55 11.80 -10.55 -3.12
C GLN A 55 12.47 -11.74 -2.41
N ASN A 56 11.84 -12.91 -2.40
CA ASN A 56 12.39 -14.11 -1.77
C ASN A 56 13.71 -14.54 -2.45
N GLU A 57 13.73 -14.57 -3.78
CA GLU A 57 14.95 -14.88 -4.57
C GLU A 57 16.05 -13.84 -4.31
N ALA A 58 15.70 -12.56 -4.31
CA ALA A 58 16.65 -11.48 -4.08
C ALA A 58 17.24 -11.51 -2.67
N THR A 59 16.41 -11.79 -1.66
CA THR A 59 16.85 -11.93 -0.26
C THR A 59 17.82 -13.11 -0.11
N ALA A 60 17.47 -14.27 -0.69
CA ALA A 60 18.33 -15.44 -0.61
C ALA A 60 19.68 -15.20 -1.32
N TYR A 61 19.66 -14.58 -2.50
CA TYR A 61 20.88 -14.26 -3.25
C TYR A 61 21.75 -13.24 -2.51
N GLN A 62 21.16 -12.18 -1.94
CA GLN A 62 21.89 -11.21 -1.16
C GLN A 62 22.52 -11.84 0.09
N ALA A 63 21.80 -12.70 0.81
CA ALA A 63 22.35 -13.41 1.97
C ALA A 63 23.54 -14.30 1.59
N TRP A 64 23.51 -14.93 0.41
CA TRP A 64 24.64 -15.70 -0.12
C TRP A 64 25.84 -14.81 -0.46
N LEU A 65 25.62 -13.64 -1.07
CA LEU A 65 26.69 -12.65 -1.29
C LEU A 65 27.31 -12.16 0.03
N ASP A 66 26.46 -11.82 1.00
CA ASP A 66 26.88 -11.31 2.32
C ASP A 66 27.67 -12.36 3.12
N ALA A 67 27.38 -13.64 2.90
CA ALA A 67 28.13 -14.77 3.46
C ALA A 67 29.45 -15.07 2.72
N GLY A 68 29.88 -14.21 1.78
CA GLY A 68 31.12 -14.37 1.04
C GLY A 68 31.01 -15.25 -0.21
N SER A 69 29.79 -15.53 -0.68
CA SER A 69 29.53 -16.33 -1.88
C SER A 69 30.08 -17.77 -1.81
N GLU A 70 30.11 -18.35 -0.61
CA GLU A 70 30.56 -19.72 -0.41
C GLU A 70 29.48 -20.74 -0.84
N GLY A 71 29.90 -21.86 -1.44
CA GLY A 71 29.00 -22.92 -1.90
C GLY A 71 28.19 -22.59 -3.15
N ASP A 72 27.12 -23.33 -3.38
CA ASP A 72 26.24 -23.15 -4.53
C ASP A 72 25.37 -21.90 -4.38
N ALA A 73 25.31 -21.07 -5.43
CA ALA A 73 24.43 -19.91 -5.45
C ALA A 73 22.95 -20.35 -5.38
N PRO A 74 22.08 -19.61 -4.65
CA PRO A 74 20.67 -19.93 -4.58
C PRO A 74 19.99 -19.78 -5.94
N ALA A 75 18.97 -20.59 -6.18
CA ALA A 75 18.20 -20.55 -7.42
C ALA A 75 17.39 -19.25 -7.53
N THR A 76 17.50 -18.56 -8.66
CA THR A 76 16.80 -17.30 -8.96
C THR A 76 16.01 -17.35 -10.28
N PRO A 77 15.11 -18.33 -10.49
CA PRO A 77 14.45 -18.52 -11.78
C PRO A 77 13.59 -17.33 -12.21
N ALA A 78 12.90 -16.64 -11.30
CA ALA A 78 12.11 -15.46 -11.65
C ALA A 78 13.02 -14.29 -12.05
N LEU A 79 14.06 -14.00 -11.26
CA LEU A 79 15.00 -12.93 -11.58
C LEU A 79 15.78 -13.22 -12.87
N SER A 80 16.17 -14.48 -13.09
CA SER A 80 16.83 -14.92 -14.31
C SER A 80 15.95 -14.75 -15.54
N ALA A 81 14.64 -15.05 -15.44
CA ALA A 81 13.71 -14.83 -16.53
C ALA A 81 13.52 -13.33 -16.85
N ILE A 82 13.46 -12.48 -15.82
CA ILE A 82 13.40 -11.02 -15.97
C ILE A 82 14.65 -10.51 -16.68
N LEU A 83 15.85 -10.88 -16.22
CA LEU A 83 17.11 -10.48 -16.86
C LEU A 83 17.17 -10.93 -18.31
N LYS A 84 16.78 -12.18 -18.60
CA LYS A 84 16.74 -12.67 -19.97
C LYS A 84 15.83 -11.80 -20.86
N GLY A 85 14.71 -11.33 -20.32
CA GLY A 85 13.81 -10.43 -21.03
C GLY A 85 14.38 -9.02 -21.21
N ARG A 86 15.03 -8.46 -20.19
CA ARG A 86 15.56 -7.08 -20.18
C ARG A 86 16.86 -6.92 -20.96
N ASN A 87 17.77 -7.87 -20.83
CA ASN A 87 19.13 -7.78 -21.36
C ASN A 87 19.26 -8.09 -22.85
N GLY A 88 18.20 -8.60 -23.49
CA GLY A 88 18.25 -8.99 -24.90
C GLY A 88 19.56 -9.69 -25.27
N SER A 89 20.34 -9.08 -26.17
CA SER A 89 21.67 -9.54 -26.58
C SER A 89 22.86 -8.78 -25.99
N ASP A 90 22.65 -7.69 -25.25
CA ASP A 90 23.71 -6.77 -24.82
C ASP A 90 24.13 -6.93 -23.34
N GLY A 91 23.31 -7.58 -22.52
CA GLY A 91 23.68 -7.87 -21.12
C GLY A 91 23.70 -6.64 -20.21
N ALA A 92 22.86 -5.64 -20.48
CA ALA A 92 22.90 -4.33 -19.82
C ALA A 92 22.71 -4.32 -18.28
N GLU A 93 22.01 -5.30 -17.71
CA GLU A 93 21.75 -5.43 -16.26
C GLU A 93 22.32 -6.74 -15.71
N THR A 94 23.07 -6.69 -14.61
CA THR A 94 23.55 -7.88 -13.91
C THR A 94 22.52 -8.41 -12.91
N LEU A 95 22.67 -9.68 -12.50
CA LEU A 95 21.81 -10.25 -11.45
C LEU A 95 21.93 -9.49 -10.13
N THR A 96 23.14 -9.06 -9.77
CA THR A 96 23.37 -8.26 -8.55
C THR A 96 22.67 -6.90 -8.62
N GLU A 97 22.69 -6.23 -9.78
CA GLU A 97 21.96 -4.96 -9.96
C GLU A 97 20.44 -5.14 -9.85
N LEU A 98 19.89 -6.20 -10.47
CA LEU A 98 18.48 -6.52 -10.36
C LEU A 98 18.09 -6.87 -8.91
N VAL A 99 18.88 -7.69 -8.22
CA VAL A 99 18.66 -8.05 -6.80
C VAL A 99 18.61 -6.78 -5.94
N ALA A 100 19.59 -5.89 -6.11
CA ALA A 100 19.62 -4.64 -5.36
C ALA A 100 18.40 -3.75 -5.68
N ALA A 101 17.92 -3.73 -6.92
CA ALA A 101 16.72 -2.98 -7.31
C ALA A 101 15.44 -3.57 -6.69
N VAL A 102 15.30 -4.90 -6.68
CA VAL A 102 14.17 -5.61 -6.06
C VAL A 102 14.14 -5.35 -4.56
N LEU A 103 15.27 -5.46 -3.87
CA LEU A 103 15.35 -5.24 -2.42
C LEU A 103 15.05 -3.78 -2.04
N ARG A 104 15.57 -2.79 -2.79
CA ARG A 104 15.20 -1.38 -2.58
C ARG A 104 13.70 -1.14 -2.75
N ASN A 105 13.09 -1.78 -3.75
CA ASN A 105 11.66 -1.67 -3.97
C ASN A 105 10.87 -2.29 -2.82
N ALA A 106 11.25 -3.50 -2.38
CA ALA A 106 10.63 -4.18 -1.25
C ALA A 106 10.72 -3.35 0.04
N GLU A 107 11.87 -2.72 0.29
CA GLU A 107 12.08 -1.82 1.43
C GLU A 107 11.10 -0.64 1.41
N SER A 108 10.82 -0.06 0.25
CA SER A 108 9.83 1.03 0.13
C SER A 108 8.41 0.56 0.51
N PHE A 109 8.04 -0.70 0.21
CA PHE A 109 6.76 -1.27 0.65
C PHE A 109 6.73 -1.62 2.14
N ILE A 110 7.87 -1.95 2.74
CA ILE A 110 8.00 -2.14 4.18
C ILE A 110 7.80 -0.81 4.91
N GLN A 111 8.48 0.24 4.47
CA GLN A 111 8.31 1.59 5.04
C GLN A 111 6.86 2.07 4.92
N TRP A 112 6.18 1.73 3.82
CA TRP A 112 4.76 2.01 3.65
C TRP A 112 3.83 1.32 4.67
N GLN A 113 4.29 0.27 5.36
CA GLN A 113 3.47 -0.39 6.39
C GLN A 113 3.14 0.53 7.56
N GLU A 114 3.95 1.55 7.83
CA GLU A 114 3.61 2.59 8.81
C GLU A 114 2.31 3.29 8.43
N TYR A 115 2.19 3.72 7.16
CA TYR A 115 0.99 4.32 6.60
C TYR A 115 -0.20 3.37 6.55
N THR A 116 0.03 2.08 6.32
CA THR A 116 -1.03 1.04 6.48
C THR A 116 -1.57 1.03 7.90
N GLY A 117 -0.68 1.07 8.91
CA GLY A 117 -1.05 1.14 10.31
C GLY A 117 -1.82 2.42 10.66
N LEU A 118 -1.38 3.57 10.16
CA LEU A 118 -2.08 4.85 10.33
C LEU A 118 -3.50 4.80 9.76
N ARG A 119 -3.66 4.27 8.54
CA ARG A 119 -4.99 4.08 7.93
C ARG A 119 -5.89 3.16 8.77
N GLN A 120 -5.36 2.06 9.30
CA GLN A 120 -6.12 1.15 10.17
C GLN A 120 -6.55 1.84 11.47
N ARG A 121 -5.65 2.63 12.08
CA ARG A 121 -5.96 3.45 13.26
C ARG A 121 -7.08 4.46 12.96
N GLY A 122 -6.99 5.17 11.84
CA GLY A 122 -8.02 6.09 11.39
C GLY A 122 -9.38 5.41 11.15
N GLU A 123 -9.37 4.23 10.53
CA GLU A 123 -10.58 3.42 10.34
C GLU A 123 -11.24 3.08 11.69
N TRP A 124 -10.46 2.66 12.70
CA TRP A 124 -11.00 2.40 14.03
C TRP A 124 -11.57 3.66 14.70
N MET A 125 -10.90 4.81 14.58
CA MET A 125 -11.41 6.08 15.11
C MET A 125 -12.73 6.49 14.46
N ILE A 126 -12.84 6.37 13.12
CA ILE A 126 -14.07 6.66 12.37
C ILE A 126 -15.21 5.74 12.82
N GLN A 127 -14.95 4.43 12.92
CA GLN A 127 -15.97 3.48 13.34
C GLN A 127 -16.43 3.72 14.80
N GLY A 128 -15.50 4.12 15.67
CA GLY A 128 -15.75 4.45 17.07
C GLY A 128 -16.45 5.80 17.32
N ALA A 129 -16.54 6.68 16.32
CA ALA A 129 -17.16 8.00 16.47
C ALA A 129 -18.64 7.92 16.87
N GLU A 130 -19.06 8.78 17.79
CA GLU A 130 -20.44 8.90 18.27
C GLU A 130 -21.18 10.07 17.60
N THR A 131 -20.43 10.99 16.97
CA THR A 131 -20.95 12.17 16.27
C THR A 131 -20.42 12.28 14.84
N ASP A 132 -21.15 12.99 13.97
CA ASP A 132 -20.71 13.25 12.61
C ASP A 132 -19.46 14.12 12.56
N GLU A 133 -19.30 15.04 13.51
CA GLU A 133 -18.09 15.85 13.66
C GLU A 133 -16.86 15.01 14.04
N GLU A 134 -16.98 14.09 14.99
CA GLU A 134 -15.88 13.18 15.36
C GLU A 134 -15.44 12.30 14.19
N ALA A 135 -16.39 11.75 13.44
CA ALA A 135 -16.09 10.94 12.26
C ALA A 135 -15.34 11.75 11.19
N GLN A 136 -15.75 13.00 10.96
CA GLN A 136 -15.15 13.89 9.97
C GLN A 136 -13.81 14.49 10.41
N ALA A 137 -13.54 14.54 11.71
CA ALA A 137 -12.27 15.03 12.24
C ALA A 137 -11.10 14.09 11.93
N VAL A 138 -11.37 12.80 11.68
CA VAL A 138 -10.33 11.82 11.32
C VAL A 138 -9.91 12.03 9.87
N THR A 139 -8.77 12.67 9.71
CA THR A 139 -8.13 12.98 8.41
C THR A 139 -6.72 12.42 8.37
N TRP A 140 -6.13 12.32 7.17
CA TRP A 140 -4.73 11.92 7.03
C TRP A 140 -3.79 12.84 7.82
N GLU A 141 -3.99 14.15 7.71
CA GLU A 141 -3.22 15.18 8.44
C GLU A 141 -3.32 14.98 9.96
N SER A 142 -4.54 14.78 10.50
CA SER A 142 -4.72 14.52 11.94
C SER A 142 -4.03 13.25 12.43
N LEU A 143 -3.76 12.28 11.55
CA LEU A 143 -3.09 11.03 11.91
C LEU A 143 -1.57 11.14 11.82
N THR A 144 -1.04 12.07 11.03
CA THR A 144 0.41 12.27 10.86
C THR A 144 0.98 13.36 11.75
N ASP A 145 0.15 14.29 12.23
CA ASP A 145 0.57 15.46 13.01
C ASP A 145 0.55 15.22 14.54
N GLU A 146 0.23 14.01 15.00
CA GLU A 146 0.43 13.65 16.41
C GLU A 146 1.94 13.53 16.67
N GLU A 147 2.53 14.56 17.29
CA GLU A 147 3.91 14.51 17.78
C GLU A 147 4.11 13.24 18.62
N PRO A 148 5.24 12.52 18.45
CA PRO A 148 5.50 11.33 19.24
C PRO A 148 5.51 11.72 20.72
N THR A 149 4.56 11.18 21.49
CA THR A 149 4.64 11.22 22.95
C THR A 149 5.85 10.40 23.37
N GLU A 150 6.90 11.10 23.84
CA GLU A 150 8.11 10.53 24.46
C GLU A 150 7.80 9.61 25.65
#